data_AF-A0A7V6UNQ6-F1
#
_entry.id   AF-A0A7V6UNQ6-F1
#
_cell.length_a   1.000
_cell.length_b   1.000
_cell.length_c   1.000
_cell.angle_alpha   90.00
_cell.angle_beta   90.00
_cell.angle_gamma   90.00
#
_symmetry.space_group_name_H-M   'P 1'
#
loop_
_entity.id
_entity.type
_entity.pdbx_description
1 polymer ?
#
loop_
_entity_poly.entity_id
_entity_poly.type
_entity_poly.pdbx_seq_one_letter_code
_entity_poly.pdbx_strand_id
1 'polypeptide(L)'
;MVKVYLIASYGAFSFENGIFTKVSGSGSIPTVIKFSQSKNGEYTLLEYKEPMDGSDYTDSIKKMFPPHLHNKVLAADDDYPALEKQQEAQAKAYLKIIGRTAEVSADHVEKQLADIDVQASNRLFAEFTKDNPVLNDCPYWLGTTEKVENGVRYIYETSQSKTNDDFDLITFQKKNENGTIVEEYKYKIVGSEPQLID
;
A
#
# COMPACT_ATOMS: atom_id res chain seq x y z
N MET A 1 -3.44 -34.64 -12.67
CA MET A 1 -3.85 -33.47 -11.87
C MET A 1 -2.84 -33.30 -10.76
N VAL A 2 -2.33 -32.08 -10.60
CA VAL A 2 -1.38 -31.74 -9.54
C VAL A 2 -2.10 -30.80 -8.57
N LYS A 3 -2.01 -31.10 -7.27
CA LYS A 3 -2.57 -30.25 -6.22
C LYS A 3 -1.43 -29.74 -5.35
N VAL A 4 -1.39 -28.44 -5.14
CA VAL A 4 -0.38 -27.74 -4.36
C VAL A 4 -1.06 -27.16 -3.12
N TYR A 5 -0.40 -27.37 -1.97
CA TYR A 5 -0.77 -26.78 -0.69
C TYR A 5 0.33 -25.80 -0.30
N LEU A 6 -0.02 -24.54 -0.09
CA LEU A 6 0.93 -23.50 0.24
C LEU A 6 0.33 -22.53 1.25
N ILE A 7 1.20 -21.73 1.85
CA ILE A 7 0.83 -20.50 2.55
C ILE A 7 1.38 -19.37 1.69
N ALA A 8 0.50 -18.48 1.27
CA ALA A 8 0.82 -17.37 0.39
C ALA A 8 0.57 -16.05 1.11
N SER A 9 1.23 -14.99 0.66
CA SER A 9 0.95 -13.64 1.13
C SER A 9 1.20 -12.66 -0.03
N TYR A 10 0.39 -11.61 -0.07
CA TYR A 10 0.48 -10.53 -1.04
C TYR A 10 0.91 -9.24 -0.35
N GLY A 11 1.79 -8.47 -0.99
CA GLY A 11 2.19 -7.13 -0.54
C GLY A 11 2.21 -6.16 -1.71
N ALA A 12 1.48 -5.05 -1.58
CA ALA A 12 1.54 -3.93 -2.51
C ALA A 12 2.56 -2.92 -2.00
N PHE A 13 3.51 -2.55 -2.85
CA PHE A 13 4.57 -1.60 -2.52
C PHE A 13 4.35 -0.29 -3.27
N SER A 14 4.63 0.83 -2.59
CA SER A 14 4.66 2.17 -3.17
C SER A 14 5.83 2.97 -2.61
N PHE A 15 6.18 4.06 -3.28
CA PHE A 15 7.17 4.99 -2.74
C PHE A 15 6.50 5.92 -1.74
N GLU A 16 7.03 5.97 -0.53
CA GLU A 16 6.65 6.92 0.52
C GLU A 16 7.93 7.52 1.11
N ASN A 17 8.08 8.84 1.09
CA ASN A 17 9.31 9.54 1.51
C ASN A 17 10.61 8.97 0.90
N GLY A 18 10.55 8.52 -0.35
CA GLY A 18 11.69 7.90 -1.04
C GLY A 18 11.98 6.43 -0.67
N ILE A 19 11.25 5.87 0.29
CA ILE A 19 11.32 4.44 0.66
C ILE A 19 10.27 3.68 -0.15
N PHE A 20 10.66 2.57 -0.78
CA PHE A 20 9.72 1.69 -1.46
C PHE A 20 9.13 0.70 -0.44
N THR A 21 8.04 1.12 0.21
CA THR A 21 7.46 0.45 1.36
C THR A 21 6.15 -0.27 1.05
N LYS A 22 5.83 -1.30 1.84
CA LYS A 22 4.54 -2.01 1.75
C LYS A 22 3.42 -1.12 2.28
N VAL A 23 2.46 -0.79 1.42
CA VAL A 23 1.33 0.11 1.73
C VAL A 23 0.00 -0.63 1.90
N SER A 24 -0.08 -1.86 1.40
CA SER A 24 -1.20 -2.76 1.63
C SER A 24 -0.78 -4.21 1.38
N GLY A 25 -1.62 -5.18 1.73
CA GLY A 25 -1.30 -6.57 1.55
C GLY A 25 -2.23 -7.49 2.31
N SER A 26 -1.79 -8.75 2.45
CA SER A 26 -2.42 -9.77 3.26
C SER A 26 -1.47 -10.30 4.32
N GLY A 27 -2.02 -10.95 5.35
CA GLY A 27 -1.25 -11.82 6.23
C GLY A 27 -0.82 -13.12 5.52
N SER A 28 -0.63 -14.17 6.31
CA SER A 28 -0.42 -15.53 5.81
C SER A 28 -1.75 -16.18 5.44
N ILE A 29 -1.95 -16.44 4.15
CA ILE A 29 -3.17 -17.06 3.63
C ILE A 29 -2.88 -18.51 3.22
N PRO A 30 -3.46 -19.50 3.89
CA PRO A 30 -3.49 -20.86 3.38
C PRO A 30 -4.17 -20.95 2.01
N THR A 31 -3.52 -21.54 1.03
CA THR A 31 -4.04 -21.64 -0.33
C THR A 31 -3.94 -23.07 -0.86
N VAL A 32 -4.98 -23.51 -1.59
CA VAL A 32 -4.97 -24.75 -2.36
C VAL A 32 -5.11 -24.42 -3.83
N ILE A 33 -4.16 -24.88 -4.63
CA ILE A 33 -4.16 -24.67 -6.08
C ILE A 33 -4.19 -26.03 -6.78
N LYS A 34 -5.06 -26.18 -7.78
CA LYS A 34 -5.12 -27.37 -8.64
C LYS A 34 -4.72 -27.01 -10.07
N PHE A 35 -3.90 -27.88 -10.67
CA PHE A 35 -3.48 -27.79 -12.05
C PHE A 35 -3.82 -29.06 -12.82
N SER A 36 -4.19 -28.93 -14.09
CA SER A 36 -4.02 -30.00 -15.07
C SER A 36 -2.58 -29.94 -15.59
N GLN A 37 -2.03 -31.11 -15.91
CA GLN A 37 -0.72 -31.21 -16.54
C GLN A 37 -0.92 -31.83 -17.92
N SER A 38 -0.43 -31.17 -18.96
CA SER A 38 -0.45 -31.70 -20.32
C SER A 38 0.60 -32.80 -20.49
N LYS A 39 0.50 -33.58 -21.57
CA LYS A 39 1.52 -34.59 -21.91
C LYS A 39 2.91 -33.99 -22.13
N ASN A 40 2.98 -32.70 -22.46
CA ASN A 40 4.22 -31.97 -22.71
C ASN A 40 4.77 -31.32 -21.43
N GLY A 41 4.13 -31.54 -20.28
CA GLY A 41 4.58 -31.02 -18.98
C GLY A 41 4.09 -29.62 -18.63
N GLU A 42 3.28 -28.99 -19.50
CA GLU A 42 2.69 -27.68 -19.22
C GLU A 42 1.58 -27.78 -18.17
N TYR A 43 1.48 -26.77 -17.30
CA TYR A 43 0.46 -26.69 -16.27
C TYR A 43 -0.60 -25.66 -16.63
N THR A 44 -1.87 -26.03 -16.47
CA THR A 44 -3.00 -25.09 -16.59
C THR A 44 -3.73 -25.02 -15.26
N LEU A 45 -3.93 -23.80 -14.76
CA LEU A 45 -4.68 -23.54 -13.53
C LEU A 45 -6.12 -24.02 -13.69
N LEU A 46 -6.59 -24.85 -12.76
CA LEU A 46 -7.97 -25.32 -12.70
C LEU A 46 -8.75 -24.69 -11.55
N GLU A 47 -8.10 -24.50 -10.40
CA GLU A 47 -8.74 -23.98 -9.20
C GLU A 47 -7.70 -23.26 -8.33
N TYR A 48 -8.12 -22.14 -7.77
CA TYR A 48 -7.43 -21.40 -6.72
C TYR A 48 -8.42 -21.19 -5.58
N LYS A 49 -8.08 -21.63 -4.37
CA LYS A 49 -9.00 -21.59 -3.22
C LYS A 49 -8.30 -21.17 -1.94
N GLU A 50 -8.93 -20.23 -1.24
CA GLU A 50 -8.58 -19.73 0.09
C GLU A 50 -9.64 -20.18 1.12
N PRO A 51 -9.31 -20.23 2.42
CA PRO A 51 -10.27 -20.47 3.49
C PRO A 51 -11.33 -19.37 3.53
N MET A 52 -12.45 -19.69 4.18
CA MET A 52 -13.46 -18.68 4.54
C MET A 52 -12.97 -17.88 5.75
N ASP A 53 -13.51 -16.69 5.97
CA ASP A 53 -13.15 -15.85 7.10
C ASP A 53 -13.97 -16.14 8.37
N GLY A 54 -13.56 -15.56 9.49
CA GLY A 54 -14.33 -15.53 10.73
C GLY A 54 -14.55 -16.92 11.35
N SER A 55 -15.77 -17.18 11.81
CA SER A 55 -16.13 -18.44 12.49
C SER A 55 -15.94 -19.67 11.61
N ASP A 56 -15.96 -19.51 10.29
CA ASP A 56 -15.86 -20.60 9.33
C ASP A 56 -14.43 -20.93 8.91
N TYR A 57 -13.44 -20.15 9.36
CA TYR A 57 -12.03 -20.29 9.00
C TYR A 57 -11.49 -21.70 9.28
N THR A 58 -11.58 -22.15 10.53
CA THR A 58 -11.02 -23.45 10.95
C THR A 58 -11.66 -24.61 10.18
N ASP A 59 -12.97 -24.59 9.98
CA ASP A 59 -13.69 -25.66 9.31
C ASP A 59 -13.39 -25.69 7.80
N SER A 60 -13.22 -24.51 7.18
CA SER A 60 -12.81 -24.42 5.78
C SER A 60 -11.40 -24.99 5.56
N ILE A 61 -10.45 -24.71 6.45
CA ILE A 61 -9.10 -25.30 6.42
C ILE A 61 -9.17 -26.82 6.52
N LYS A 62 -9.93 -27.36 7.49
CA LYS A 62 -10.06 -28.81 7.68
C LYS A 62 -10.64 -29.53 6.46
N LYS A 63 -11.53 -28.87 5.71
CA LYS A 63 -12.11 -29.39 4.45
C LYS A 63 -11.14 -29.29 3.27
N MET A 64 -10.30 -28.27 3.24
CA MET A 64 -9.41 -27.98 2.11
C MET A 64 -8.09 -28.75 2.17
N PHE A 65 -7.51 -28.89 3.37
CA PHE A 65 -6.18 -29.44 3.59
C PHE A 65 -6.23 -30.88 4.11
N PRO A 66 -5.22 -31.72 3.82
CA PRO A 66 -5.07 -33.04 4.43
C PRO A 66 -4.86 -32.94 5.95
N PRO A 67 -5.36 -33.91 6.75
CA PRO A 67 -5.25 -33.88 8.22
C PRO A 67 -3.83 -33.66 8.76
N HIS A 68 -2.82 -34.25 8.12
CA HIS A 68 -1.43 -34.12 8.55
C HIS A 68 -0.85 -32.70 8.37
N LEU A 69 -1.50 -31.82 7.60
CA LEU A 69 -1.09 -30.42 7.42
C LEU A 69 -1.87 -29.45 8.32
N HIS A 70 -2.97 -29.88 8.95
CA HIS A 70 -3.87 -28.96 9.67
C HIS A 70 -3.15 -28.13 10.73
N ASN A 71 -2.29 -28.75 11.55
CA ASN A 71 -1.57 -28.02 12.59
C ASN A 71 -0.64 -26.94 12.03
N LYS A 72 0.08 -27.26 10.94
CA LYS A 72 0.97 -26.28 10.29
C LYS A 72 0.18 -25.13 9.69
N VAL A 73 -0.93 -25.45 9.02
CA VAL A 73 -1.74 -24.46 8.29
C VAL A 73 -2.54 -23.56 9.24
N LEU A 74 -3.01 -24.09 10.36
CA LEU A 74 -3.67 -23.30 11.40
C LEU A 74 -2.69 -22.38 12.15
N ALA A 75 -1.39 -22.67 12.07
CA ALA A 75 -0.29 -21.83 12.57
C ALA A 75 0.40 -21.05 11.44
N ALA A 76 -0.30 -20.76 10.34
CA ALA A 76 0.30 -20.11 9.16
C ALA A 76 0.92 -18.73 9.44
N ASP A 77 0.47 -18.04 10.50
CA ASP A 77 1.04 -16.76 10.92
C ASP A 77 2.51 -16.90 11.37
N ASP A 78 2.94 -18.07 11.86
CA ASP A 78 4.33 -18.35 12.20
C ASP A 78 5.26 -18.29 10.96
N ASP A 79 4.71 -18.53 9.77
CA ASP A 79 5.44 -18.45 8.50
C ASP A 79 5.51 -17.01 7.94
N TYR A 80 4.77 -16.05 8.52
CA TYR A 80 4.66 -14.68 7.97
C TYR A 80 6.01 -13.95 7.87
N PRO A 81 6.93 -14.01 8.86
CA PRO A 81 8.24 -13.35 8.73
C PRO A 81 9.07 -13.86 7.54
N ALA A 82 8.87 -15.10 7.11
CA ALA A 82 9.54 -15.65 5.92
C ALA A 82 8.86 -15.19 4.62
N LEU A 83 7.54 -15.01 4.62
CA LEU A 83 6.79 -14.46 3.49
C LEU A 83 7.14 -12.98 3.27
N GLU A 84 7.26 -12.22 4.35
CA GLU A 84 7.64 -10.80 4.30
C GLU A 84 9.03 -10.59 3.67
N LYS A 85 10.02 -11.41 4.04
CA LYS A 85 11.33 -11.41 3.40
C LYS A 85 11.27 -11.72 1.90
N GLN A 86 10.35 -12.61 1.48
CA GLN A 86 10.13 -12.90 0.06
C GLN A 86 9.51 -11.70 -0.66
N GLN A 87 8.55 -11.02 -0.03
CA GLN A 87 7.95 -9.80 -0.57
C GLN A 87 9.00 -8.71 -0.78
N GLU A 88 9.86 -8.46 0.21
CA GLU A 88 10.95 -7.50 0.04
C GLU A 88 11.93 -7.91 -1.06
N ALA A 89 12.28 -9.19 -1.17
CA ALA A 89 13.17 -9.66 -2.22
C ALA A 89 12.57 -9.45 -3.62
N GLN A 90 11.26 -9.69 -3.77
CA GLN A 90 10.52 -9.43 -5.01
C GLN A 90 10.45 -7.93 -5.31
N ALA A 91 10.17 -7.08 -4.32
CA ALA A 91 10.18 -5.63 -4.45
C ALA A 91 11.57 -5.08 -4.83
N LYS A 92 12.65 -5.59 -4.21
CA LYS A 92 14.05 -5.29 -4.57
C LYS A 92 14.37 -5.70 -6.01
N ALA A 93 13.87 -6.85 -6.47
CA ALA A 93 14.04 -7.29 -7.86
C ALA A 93 13.28 -6.39 -8.85
N TYR A 94 12.06 -5.99 -8.51
CA TYR A 94 11.28 -5.04 -9.31
C TYR A 94 12.00 -3.70 -9.48
N LEU A 95 12.57 -3.12 -8.41
CA LEU A 95 13.34 -1.87 -8.50
C LEU A 95 14.50 -1.97 -9.51
N LYS A 96 15.19 -3.11 -9.56
CA LYS A 96 16.26 -3.35 -10.55
C LYS A 96 15.73 -3.37 -11.98
N ILE A 97 14.56 -3.99 -12.22
CA ILE A 97 13.93 -4.05 -13.55
C ILE A 97 13.60 -2.65 -14.07
N ILE A 98 13.14 -1.76 -13.19
CA ILE A 98 12.80 -0.38 -13.56
C ILE A 98 13.99 0.59 -13.44
N GLY A 99 15.20 0.11 -13.15
CA GLY A 99 16.41 0.92 -13.06
C GLY A 99 16.44 1.90 -11.87
N ARG A 100 15.71 1.61 -10.79
CA ARG A 100 15.65 2.46 -9.58
C ARG A 100 16.41 1.82 -8.42
N THR A 101 16.94 2.67 -7.55
CA THR A 101 17.53 2.27 -6.27
C THR A 101 16.82 3.01 -5.15
N ALA A 102 16.28 2.27 -4.20
CA ALA A 102 15.65 2.80 -3.00
C ALA A 102 15.75 1.77 -1.88
N GLU A 103 15.61 2.23 -0.64
CA GLU A 103 15.33 1.34 0.48
C GLU A 103 14.01 0.61 0.24
N VAL A 104 13.97 -0.68 0.60
CA VAL A 104 12.76 -1.50 0.53
C VAL A 104 12.48 -1.99 1.93
N SER A 105 11.28 -1.70 2.42
CA SER A 105 10.82 -2.08 3.75
C SER A 105 9.40 -2.65 3.67
N ALA A 106 9.18 -3.80 4.28
CA ALA A 106 7.82 -4.29 4.50
C ALA A 106 7.23 -3.84 5.86
N ASP A 107 8.06 -3.21 6.69
CA ASP A 107 7.68 -2.72 8.01
C ASP A 107 6.83 -1.45 7.90
N HIS A 108 6.06 -1.20 8.96
CA HIS A 108 5.30 0.03 9.09
C HIS A 108 6.25 1.24 9.18
N VAL A 109 6.06 2.20 8.27
CA VAL A 109 6.74 3.49 8.31
C VAL A 109 5.84 4.48 9.04
N GLU A 110 6.31 5.00 10.18
CA GLU A 110 5.59 6.00 10.97
C GLU A 110 5.29 7.25 10.13
N LYS A 111 4.05 7.75 10.25
CA LYS A 111 3.55 8.89 9.47
C LYS A 111 3.30 10.07 10.40
N GLN A 112 3.95 11.18 10.11
CA GLN A 112 3.71 12.44 10.82
C GLN A 112 2.43 13.10 10.29
N LEU A 113 1.45 13.34 11.15
CA LEU A 113 0.24 14.07 10.79
C LEU A 113 0.47 15.58 10.88
N ALA A 114 -0.35 16.34 10.15
CA ALA A 114 -0.40 17.79 10.31
C ALA A 114 -0.93 18.16 11.70
N ASP A 115 -0.28 19.13 12.36
CA ASP A 115 -0.73 19.66 13.64
C ASP A 115 -1.65 20.87 13.39
N ILE A 116 -2.93 20.59 13.20
CA ILE A 116 -3.98 21.58 12.88
C ILE A 116 -5.30 21.19 13.55
N ASP A 117 -6.28 22.10 13.54
CA ASP A 117 -7.63 21.81 14.04
C ASP A 117 -8.24 20.56 13.36
N VAL A 118 -8.89 19.71 14.15
CA VAL A 118 -9.44 18.42 13.68
C VAL A 118 -10.52 18.62 12.60
N GLN A 119 -11.34 19.66 12.70
CA GLN A 119 -12.35 19.96 11.67
C GLN A 119 -11.67 20.47 10.38
N ALA A 120 -10.63 21.30 10.51
CA ALA A 120 -9.83 21.71 9.36
C ALA A 120 -9.17 20.51 8.68
N SER A 121 -8.62 19.57 9.46
CA SER A 121 -8.05 18.31 8.97
C SER A 121 -9.08 17.46 8.23
N ASN A 122 -10.25 17.20 8.82
CA ASN A 122 -11.32 16.45 8.17
C ASN A 122 -11.76 17.08 6.85
N ARG A 123 -11.84 18.42 6.80
CA ARG A 123 -12.19 19.13 5.57
C ARG A 123 -11.14 18.95 4.49
N LEU A 124 -9.87 19.12 4.82
CA LEU A 124 -8.79 18.98 3.84
C LEU A 124 -8.63 17.55 3.33
N PHE A 125 -8.63 16.57 4.22
CA PHE A 125 -8.23 15.19 3.90
C PHE A 125 -9.41 14.25 3.61
N ALA A 126 -10.66 14.64 3.90
CA ALA A 126 -11.84 13.82 3.63
C ALA A 126 -12.95 14.51 2.83
N GLU A 127 -13.12 15.83 2.94
CA GLU A 127 -14.16 16.54 2.18
C GLU A 127 -13.63 17.04 0.85
N PHE A 128 -12.58 17.87 0.85
CA PHE A 128 -12.04 18.50 -0.35
C PHE A 128 -11.39 17.49 -1.30
N THR A 129 -10.90 16.35 -0.78
CA THR A 129 -10.37 15.24 -1.58
C THR A 129 -11.41 14.62 -2.51
N LYS A 130 -12.71 14.71 -2.19
CA LYS A 130 -13.78 14.14 -3.05
C LYS A 130 -13.88 14.85 -4.39
N ASP A 131 -13.62 16.15 -4.41
CA ASP A 131 -13.80 17.00 -5.59
C ASP A 131 -12.46 17.43 -6.23
N ASN A 132 -11.33 17.24 -5.53
CA ASN A 132 -10.00 17.62 -6.00
C ASN A 132 -9.06 16.40 -6.09
N PRO A 133 -8.77 15.89 -7.30
CA PRO A 133 -7.91 14.73 -7.50
C PRO A 133 -6.48 14.90 -6.97
N VAL A 134 -5.91 16.11 -7.02
CA VAL A 134 -4.55 16.36 -6.53
C VAL A 134 -4.49 16.22 -5.02
N LEU A 135 -5.46 16.81 -4.30
CA LEU A 135 -5.57 16.63 -2.85
C LEU A 135 -5.79 15.16 -2.49
N ASN A 136 -6.62 14.43 -3.26
CA ASN A 136 -6.87 13.01 -3.03
C ASN A 136 -5.64 12.12 -3.26
N ASP A 137 -4.78 12.47 -4.20
CA ASP A 137 -3.55 11.72 -4.49
C ASP A 137 -2.39 12.09 -3.56
N CYS A 138 -2.44 13.27 -2.92
CA CYS A 138 -1.51 13.63 -1.86
C CYS A 138 -1.76 12.80 -0.58
N PRO A 139 -0.70 12.43 0.16
CA PRO A 139 -0.87 11.71 1.41
C PRO A 139 -1.64 12.55 2.44
N TYR A 140 -2.45 11.90 3.27
CA TYR A 140 -3.13 12.55 4.41
C TYR A 140 -2.16 12.89 5.58
N TRP A 141 -0.87 12.63 5.39
CA TRP A 141 0.23 12.82 6.33
C TRP A 141 1.34 13.64 5.67
N LEU A 142 2.22 14.25 6.47
CA LEU A 142 3.28 15.12 6.00
C LEU A 142 4.42 14.33 5.34
N GLY A 143 4.61 14.57 4.04
CA GLY A 143 5.65 13.96 3.21
C GLY A 143 5.12 13.60 1.83
N THR A 144 5.71 12.58 1.20
CA THR A 144 5.51 12.32 -0.23
C THR A 144 5.07 10.90 -0.55
N THR A 145 4.21 10.76 -1.55
CA THR A 145 3.91 9.50 -2.26
C THR A 145 4.26 9.61 -3.74
N GLU A 146 4.40 8.49 -4.45
CA GLU A 146 4.53 8.50 -5.92
C GLU A 146 3.39 7.73 -6.59
N LYS A 147 2.97 8.20 -7.78
CA LYS A 147 1.96 7.55 -8.63
C LYS A 147 2.40 7.58 -10.08
N VAL A 148 2.03 6.54 -10.84
CA VAL A 148 2.25 6.49 -12.28
C VAL A 148 0.91 6.74 -12.99
N GLU A 149 0.87 7.77 -13.82
CA GLU A 149 -0.28 8.22 -14.59
C GLU A 149 0.07 8.21 -16.07
N ASN A 150 -0.61 7.37 -16.86
CA ASN A 150 -0.35 7.24 -18.31
C ASN A 150 1.14 6.99 -18.64
N GLY A 151 1.83 6.23 -17.79
CA GLY A 151 3.26 5.91 -17.93
C GLY A 151 4.22 6.99 -17.42
N VAL A 152 3.71 8.11 -16.93
CA VAL A 152 4.52 9.20 -16.33
C VAL A 152 4.41 9.15 -14.82
N ARG A 153 5.53 9.24 -14.12
CA ARG A 153 5.57 9.26 -12.66
C ARG A 153 5.46 10.67 -12.11
N TYR A 154 4.64 10.83 -11.09
CA TYR A 154 4.50 12.06 -10.32
C TYR A 154 4.76 11.80 -8.84
N ILE A 155 5.28 12.82 -8.18
CA ILE A 155 5.47 12.88 -6.74
C ILE A 155 4.36 13.77 -6.20
N TYR A 156 3.58 13.24 -5.28
CA TYR A 156 2.53 13.96 -4.56
C TYR A 156 3.02 14.25 -3.15
N GLU A 157 2.87 15.49 -2.70
CA GLU A 157 3.41 15.95 -1.42
C GLU A 157 2.39 16.74 -0.63
N THR A 158 2.31 16.43 0.66
CA THR A 158 1.63 17.25 1.67
C THR A 158 2.69 17.80 2.62
N SER A 159 2.75 19.12 2.78
CA SER A 159 3.67 19.77 3.71
C SER A 159 2.97 20.80 4.60
N GLN A 160 3.54 21.07 5.76
CA GLN A 160 3.06 22.07 6.71
C GLN A 160 4.14 23.13 6.94
N SER A 161 3.72 24.39 6.94
CA SER A 161 4.55 25.54 7.30
C SER A 161 3.69 26.58 8.04
N LYS A 162 4.25 27.78 8.27
CA LYS A 162 3.54 28.92 8.85
C LYS A 162 3.43 30.05 7.84
N THR A 163 2.29 30.73 7.86
CA THR A 163 2.09 32.02 7.17
C THR A 163 2.80 33.16 7.91
N ASN A 164 2.93 34.33 7.27
CA ASN A 164 3.54 35.52 7.89
C ASN A 164 2.77 36.03 9.12
N ASP A 165 1.50 35.68 9.26
CA ASP A 165 0.65 35.99 10.41
C ASP A 165 0.44 34.77 11.33
N ASP A 166 1.39 33.84 11.34
CA ASP A 166 1.51 32.69 12.26
C ASP A 166 0.40 31.63 12.20
N PHE A 167 -0.48 31.68 11.20
CA PHE A 167 -1.40 30.58 10.92
C PHE A 167 -0.70 29.41 10.25
N ASP A 168 -1.18 28.19 10.52
CA ASP A 168 -0.74 26.99 9.80
C ASP A 168 -1.07 27.08 8.31
N LEU A 169 -0.13 26.62 7.50
CA LEU A 169 -0.23 26.56 6.05
C LEU A 169 0.00 25.13 5.60
N ILE A 170 -1.04 24.48 5.08
CA ILE A 170 -0.95 23.16 4.45
C ILE A 170 -0.80 23.34 2.95
N THR A 171 0.24 22.76 2.39
CA THR A 171 0.52 22.81 0.95
C THR A 171 0.43 21.42 0.36
N PHE A 172 -0.37 21.28 -0.69
CA PHE A 172 -0.46 20.09 -1.53
C PHE A 172 0.24 20.36 -2.86
N GLN A 173 1.15 19.48 -3.27
CA GLN A 173 1.90 19.65 -4.51
C GLN A 173 1.89 18.37 -5.32
N LYS A 174 1.64 18.51 -6.63
CA LYS A 174 1.98 17.52 -7.65
C LYS A 174 3.25 17.96 -8.33
N LYS A 175 4.28 17.12 -8.32
CA LYS A 175 5.59 17.38 -8.94
C LYS A 175 5.91 16.31 -9.97
N ASN A 176 6.60 16.69 -11.04
CA ASN A 176 7.22 15.71 -11.93
C ASN A 176 8.47 15.07 -11.26
N GLU A 177 9.07 14.07 -11.90
CA GLU A 177 10.27 13.39 -11.37
C GLU A 177 11.47 14.33 -11.14
N ASN A 178 11.53 15.47 -11.81
CA ASN A 178 12.59 16.48 -11.65
C ASN A 178 12.30 17.46 -10.49
N GLY A 179 11.21 17.25 -9.75
CA GLY A 179 10.77 18.12 -8.65
C GLY A 179 10.12 19.43 -9.10
N THR A 180 9.85 19.60 -10.40
CA THR A 180 9.09 20.76 -10.89
C THR A 180 7.64 20.64 -10.46
N ILE A 181 7.11 21.68 -9.82
CA ILE A 181 5.71 21.77 -9.43
C ILE A 181 4.86 21.89 -10.69
N VAL A 182 3.89 20.97 -10.83
CA VAL A 182 2.91 20.92 -11.90
C VAL A 182 1.60 21.54 -11.44
N GLU A 183 1.16 21.19 -10.23
CA GLU A 183 -0.03 21.74 -9.57
C GLU A 183 0.27 21.96 -8.09
N GLU A 184 -0.27 23.03 -7.51
CA GLU A 184 -0.07 23.41 -6.11
C GLU A 184 -1.37 23.99 -5.54
N TYR A 185 -1.67 23.62 -4.30
CA TYR A 185 -2.77 24.18 -3.52
C TYR A 185 -2.29 24.52 -2.11
N LYS A 186 -2.57 25.74 -1.66
CA LYS A 186 -2.17 26.24 -0.35
C LYS A 186 -3.39 26.58 0.48
N TYR A 187 -3.49 26.00 1.66
CA TYR A 187 -4.58 26.25 2.59
C TYR A 187 -4.07 26.86 3.88
N LYS A 188 -4.44 28.11 4.13
CA LYS A 188 -4.27 28.76 5.42
C LYS A 188 -5.34 28.26 6.37
N ILE A 189 -4.96 27.81 7.56
CA ILE A 189 -5.88 27.27 8.55
C ILE A 189 -6.29 28.40 9.51
N VAL A 190 -7.55 28.83 9.46
CA VAL A 190 -8.09 29.86 10.35
C VAL A 190 -9.14 29.23 11.26
N GLY A 191 -8.71 28.82 12.47
CA GLY A 191 -9.55 28.01 13.34
C GLY A 191 -9.86 26.66 12.69
N SER A 192 -11.16 26.36 12.52
CA SER A 192 -11.64 25.14 11.85
C SER A 192 -11.76 25.24 10.33
N GLU A 193 -11.41 26.40 9.76
CA GLU A 193 -11.66 26.72 8.35
C GLU A 193 -10.36 26.73 7.54
N PRO A 194 -10.14 25.77 6.63
CA PRO A 194 -9.10 25.87 5.62
C PRO A 194 -9.52 26.87 4.53
N GLN A 195 -8.70 27.90 4.32
CA GLN A 195 -8.89 28.93 3.31
C GLN A 195 -7.85 28.77 2.22
N LEU A 196 -8.30 28.54 0.98
CA LEU A 196 -7.40 28.50 -0.17
C LEU A 196 -6.76 29.87 -0.37
N ILE A 197 -5.44 29.91 -0.52
CA ILE A 197 -4.66 31.12 -0.78
C ILE A 197 -3.77 30.92 -2.02
N ASP A 198 -3.39 32.02 -2.65
CA ASP A 198 -2.46 32.05 -3.79
C ASP A 198 -0.98 31.92 -3.35
#